data_AF-A0A1W9VV01-F1
#
_entry.id   AF-A0A1W9VV01-F1
#
_cell.length_a   1.000
_cell.length_b   1.000
_cell.length_c   1.000
_cell.angle_alpha   90.00
_cell.angle_beta   90.00
_cell.angle_gamma   90.00
#
_symmetry.space_group_name_H-M   'P 1'
#
loop_
_entity.id
_entity.type
_entity.pdbx_description
1 polymer ?
#
loop_
_entity_poly.entity_id
_entity_poly.type
_entity_poly.pdbx_seq_one_letter_code
_entity_poly.pdbx_strand_id
1 'polypeptide(L)'
;MFFYKLKDRILISQSEYSELNRISESEAKESKEIIYILNRINPLKSRRYFSITDPSLFFLKEEGIHLLQKSKKIDYDLPLWLNPFTDYQFPEVYQLREENIFDCDMFVFCATVGVPSLGEEQEDVRMKQFEGNSKIISDYARKAREKSFKGIFAIISDPVDLLCKAVFLTGNKDASGEFDFKGLAADQIRGYGLGVMHARAVYYSKQNTETAEYNREGRAFGPHGRGLVIANSLKKYDESLSEMLTAQTVKANLEVRKTGFKPYIAPALSSGSYPLIATMSGKWHYSATFMGGVFMGAKNRLIKSGTEIERLNLPDILVEKIKKSYQELGNIL
;
A
#
# COMPACT_ATOMS: atom_id res chain seq x y z
N MET A 1 -13.82 16.49 31.76
CA MET A 1 -12.64 16.60 30.89
C MET A 1 -11.61 17.49 31.56
N PHE A 2 -10.33 17.14 31.45
CA PHE A 2 -9.22 17.89 32.03
C PHE A 2 -8.35 18.46 30.92
N PHE A 3 -7.93 19.71 31.07
CA PHE A 3 -7.09 20.43 30.12
C PHE A 3 -5.74 20.73 30.76
N TYR A 4 -4.68 20.50 30.01
CA TYR A 4 -3.31 20.70 30.47
C TYR A 4 -2.49 21.44 29.41
N LYS A 5 -1.46 22.12 29.89
CA LYS A 5 -0.43 22.72 29.06
C LYS A 5 0.90 22.06 29.34
N LEU A 6 1.53 21.53 28.29
CA LEU A 6 2.88 20.97 28.37
C LEU A 6 3.74 21.64 27.30
N LYS A 7 4.64 22.53 27.74
CA LYS A 7 5.34 23.48 26.86
C LYS A 7 4.30 24.32 26.12
N ASP A 8 4.33 24.34 24.79
CA ASP A 8 3.38 25.07 23.95
C ASP A 8 2.21 24.20 23.46
N ARG A 9 2.09 22.95 23.94
CA ARG A 9 1.06 22.00 23.48
C ARG A 9 -0.08 21.90 24.48
N ILE A 10 -1.29 21.76 23.94
CA ILE A 10 -2.50 21.48 24.73
C ILE A 10 -2.72 19.98 24.80
N LEU A 11 -2.96 19.48 26.01
CA LEU A 11 -3.32 18.09 26.25
C LEU A 11 -4.71 18.02 26.87
N ILE A 12 -5.51 17.06 26.42
CA ILE A 12 -6.89 16.86 26.87
C ILE A 12 -7.05 15.42 27.34
N SER A 13 -7.71 15.20 28.48
CA SER A 13 -7.85 13.88 29.07
C SER A 13 -9.21 13.69 29.76
N GLN A 14 -9.67 12.44 29.83
CA GLN A 14 -10.78 12.03 30.73
C GLN A 14 -10.31 11.71 32.15
N SER A 15 -9.01 11.45 32.34
CA SER A 15 -8.41 11.17 33.64
C SER A 15 -7.55 12.33 34.13
N GLU A 16 -7.51 12.53 35.44
CA GLU A 16 -6.64 13.54 36.04
C GLU A 16 -5.18 13.06 36.10
N TYR A 17 -4.26 14.00 35.87
CA TYR A 17 -2.81 13.85 35.99
C TYR A 17 -2.26 14.98 36.86
N SER A 18 -1.78 14.63 38.05
CA SER A 18 -1.26 15.57 39.06
C SER A 18 0.04 16.25 38.64
N GLU A 19 0.81 15.59 37.79
CA GLU A 19 2.12 15.99 37.31
C GLU A 19 2.08 16.94 36.11
N LEU A 20 0.89 17.19 35.55
CA LEU A 20 0.70 18.09 34.41
C LEU A 20 0.14 19.43 34.86
N ASN A 21 0.61 20.52 34.24
CA ASN A 21 0.11 21.86 34.52
C ASN A 21 -1.32 22.01 34.00
N ARG A 22 -2.30 22.08 34.90
CA ARG A 22 -3.72 22.19 34.59
C ARG A 22 -4.06 23.62 34.15
N ILE A 23 -4.85 23.74 33.09
CA ILE A 23 -5.33 25.01 32.55
C ILE A 23 -6.86 25.02 32.46
N SER A 24 -7.42 26.20 32.17
CA SER A 24 -8.86 26.33 31.90
C SER A 24 -9.21 25.85 30.48
N GLU A 25 -10.48 25.50 30.25
CA GLU A 25 -10.98 25.22 28.90
C GLU A 25 -10.85 26.43 27.97
N SER A 26 -11.12 27.64 28.48
CA SER A 26 -10.99 28.88 27.70
C SER A 26 -9.56 29.08 27.19
N GLU A 27 -8.56 28.84 28.05
CA GLU A 27 -7.15 28.91 27.66
C GLU A 27 -6.81 27.83 26.61
N ALA A 28 -7.33 26.61 26.76
CA ALA A 28 -7.13 25.53 25.79
C ALA A 28 -7.73 25.87 24.41
N LYS A 29 -8.92 26.48 24.40
CA LYS A 29 -9.67 26.87 23.20
C LYS A 29 -9.01 28.01 22.41
N GLU A 30 -8.33 28.93 23.10
CA GLU A 30 -7.61 30.05 22.47
C GLU A 30 -6.28 29.62 21.84
N SER A 31 -5.80 28.42 22.15
CA SER A 31 -4.56 27.90 21.58
C SER A 31 -4.68 27.66 20.07
N LYS A 32 -3.63 28.05 19.35
CA LYS A 32 -3.46 27.78 17.90
C LYS A 32 -2.56 26.57 17.64
N GLU A 33 -2.09 25.92 18.70
CA GLU A 33 -1.14 24.82 18.65
C GLU A 33 -1.84 23.47 18.50
N ILE A 34 -1.05 22.42 18.22
CA ILE A 34 -1.59 21.06 18.11
C ILE A 34 -2.15 20.61 19.46
N ILE A 35 -3.41 20.19 19.45
CA ILE A 35 -4.11 19.61 20.58
C ILE A 35 -3.89 18.09 20.56
N TYR A 36 -3.48 17.54 21.70
CA TYR A 36 -3.31 16.10 21.90
C TYR A 36 -4.40 15.57 22.83
N ILE A 37 -5.04 14.48 22.43
CA ILE A 37 -5.95 13.74 23.31
C ILE A 37 -5.17 12.59 23.95
N LEU A 38 -5.14 12.57 25.28
CA LEU A 38 -4.42 11.58 26.06
C LEU A 38 -5.30 10.35 26.31
N ASN A 39 -4.79 9.19 25.92
CA ASN A 39 -5.43 7.89 26.11
C ASN A 39 -4.59 7.02 27.05
N ARG A 40 -5.24 6.33 28.00
CA ARG A 40 -4.61 5.36 28.91
C ARG A 40 -4.63 3.97 28.27
N ILE A 41 -3.74 3.74 27.32
CA ILE A 41 -3.60 2.46 26.62
C ILE A 41 -2.20 1.89 26.90
N ASN A 42 -2.05 0.57 26.83
CA ASN A 42 -0.77 -0.09 27.01
C ASN A 42 0.25 0.40 25.95
N PRO A 43 1.34 1.09 26.35
CA PRO A 43 2.28 1.69 25.41
C PRO A 43 3.10 0.66 24.60
N LEU A 44 3.13 -0.60 25.02
CA LEU A 44 3.75 -1.70 24.26
C LEU A 44 2.83 -2.25 23.18
N LYS A 45 1.54 -1.90 23.20
CA LYS A 45 0.50 -2.40 22.29
C LYS A 45 -0.19 -1.30 21.49
N SER A 46 0.15 -0.03 21.68
CA SER A 46 -0.47 1.11 21.00
C SER A 46 0.55 1.96 20.25
N ARG A 47 0.08 2.69 19.25
CA ARG A 47 0.87 3.70 18.56
C ARG A 47 1.14 4.87 19.51
N ARG A 48 2.24 5.59 19.23
CA ARG A 48 2.63 6.77 20.00
C ARG A 48 1.64 7.93 19.84
N TYR A 49 1.15 8.15 18.62
CA TYR A 49 0.11 9.12 18.27
C TYR A 49 -0.43 8.86 16.86
N PHE A 50 -1.64 9.33 16.56
CA PHE A 50 -2.21 9.41 15.21
C PHE A 50 -3.22 10.58 15.16
N SER A 51 -3.55 11.05 13.96
CA SER A 51 -4.50 12.14 13.77
C SER A 51 -5.93 11.67 14.01
N ILE A 52 -6.69 12.43 14.80
CA ILE A 52 -8.11 12.18 15.02
C ILE A 52 -8.89 12.80 13.84
N THR A 53 -9.61 11.95 13.11
CA THR A 53 -10.43 12.35 11.95
C THR A 53 -11.93 12.24 12.20
N ASP A 54 -12.31 11.81 13.39
CA ASP A 54 -13.69 11.57 13.78
C ASP A 54 -13.83 11.68 15.32
N PRO A 55 -14.91 12.29 15.84
CA PRO A 55 -15.15 12.38 17.28
C PRO A 55 -15.05 11.04 18.02
N SER A 56 -15.43 9.93 17.39
CA SER A 56 -15.41 8.59 18.01
C SER A 56 -14.00 8.11 18.41
N LEU A 57 -12.95 8.76 17.90
CA LEU A 57 -11.54 8.40 18.13
C LEU A 57 -10.87 9.16 19.30
N PHE A 58 -11.59 10.05 20.00
CA PHE A 58 -10.98 10.88 21.05
C PHE A 58 -10.47 10.03 22.23
N PHE A 59 -11.34 9.21 22.81
CA PHE A 59 -11.03 8.47 24.03
C PHE A 59 -11.06 6.95 23.81
N LEU A 60 -10.06 6.46 23.08
CA LEU A 60 -9.93 5.05 22.76
C LEU A 60 -9.60 4.20 23.99
N LYS A 61 -10.22 3.02 24.05
CA LYS A 61 -9.90 1.99 25.05
C LYS A 61 -8.78 1.07 24.59
N GLU A 62 -8.72 0.82 23.29
CA GLU A 62 -7.74 -0.03 22.62
C GLU A 62 -7.54 0.44 21.18
N GLU A 63 -6.48 -0.01 20.53
CA GLU A 63 -6.27 0.18 19.10
C GLU A 63 -6.60 -1.12 18.37
N GLY A 64 -7.46 -1.06 17.35
CA GLY A 64 -7.89 -2.23 16.61
C GLY A 64 -8.67 -1.88 15.33
N ILE A 65 -9.31 -2.88 14.73
CA ILE A 65 -10.07 -2.67 13.48
C ILE A 65 -11.26 -1.71 13.65
N HIS A 66 -11.77 -1.58 14.87
CA HIS A 66 -12.84 -0.65 15.22
C HIS A 66 -12.46 0.82 14.96
N LEU A 67 -11.16 1.16 14.85
CA LEU A 67 -10.70 2.50 14.47
C LEU A 67 -11.15 2.89 13.05
N LEU A 68 -11.40 1.90 12.19
CA LEU A 68 -11.94 2.10 10.85
C LEU A 68 -13.47 2.12 10.86
N GLN A 69 -14.08 1.41 11.82
CA GLN A 69 -15.52 1.28 12.00
C GLN A 69 -16.00 2.42 12.92
N LYS A 70 -16.14 3.61 12.35
CA LYS A 70 -16.60 4.81 13.08
C LYS A 70 -17.86 4.48 13.90
N SER A 71 -17.79 4.73 15.22
CA SER A 71 -18.94 4.50 16.09
C SER A 71 -20.02 5.55 15.81
N LYS A 72 -21.25 5.10 15.56
CA LYS A 72 -22.42 5.99 15.48
C LYS A 72 -22.78 6.63 16.83
N LYS A 73 -22.24 6.09 17.93
CA LYS A 73 -22.51 6.55 19.29
C LYS A 73 -21.22 7.02 19.96
N ILE A 74 -21.22 8.28 20.37
CA ILE A 74 -20.14 8.91 21.13
C ILE A 74 -20.66 9.01 22.57
N ASP A 75 -20.05 8.28 23.50
CA ASP A 75 -20.51 8.20 24.90
C ASP A 75 -19.97 9.35 25.77
N TYR A 76 -19.55 10.46 25.16
CA TYR A 76 -18.94 11.57 25.87
C TYR A 76 -19.30 12.92 25.25
N ASP A 77 -19.56 13.89 26.12
CA ASP A 77 -19.85 15.27 25.75
C ASP A 77 -18.54 15.96 25.33
N LEU A 78 -18.39 16.20 24.03
CA LEU A 78 -17.26 16.93 23.47
C LEU A 78 -17.65 18.39 23.27
N PRO A 79 -16.83 19.34 23.78
CA PRO A 79 -16.97 20.73 23.39
C PRO A 79 -16.99 20.90 21.87
N LEU A 80 -17.93 21.71 21.35
CA LEU A 80 -18.11 21.93 19.90
C LEU A 80 -16.82 22.38 19.19
N TRP A 81 -15.96 23.11 19.88
CA TRP A 81 -14.68 23.60 19.33
C TRP A 81 -13.64 22.50 19.11
N LEU A 82 -13.86 21.30 19.66
CA LEU A 82 -13.03 20.11 19.44
C LEU A 82 -13.56 19.22 18.32
N ASN A 83 -14.66 19.55 17.67
CA ASN A 83 -15.19 18.71 16.60
C ASN A 83 -14.20 18.68 15.42
N PRO A 84 -13.55 17.54 15.12
CA PRO A 84 -12.68 17.43 13.95
C PRO A 84 -13.56 17.63 12.72
N PHE A 85 -13.23 18.63 11.91
CA PHE A 85 -13.97 19.02 10.69
C PHE A 85 -14.54 17.81 9.94
N THR A 86 -15.87 17.66 9.86
CA THR A 86 -16.50 16.54 9.15
C THR A 86 -17.68 16.97 8.28
N ASP A 87 -17.44 17.90 7.35
CA ASP A 87 -18.34 18.04 6.19
C ASP A 87 -18.16 16.89 5.17
N TYR A 88 -17.11 16.07 5.34
CA TYR A 88 -16.80 14.95 4.46
C TYR A 88 -17.31 13.63 5.02
N GLN A 89 -18.22 12.98 4.28
CA GLN A 89 -18.60 11.59 4.53
C GLN A 89 -17.52 10.66 3.98
N PHE A 90 -16.84 9.95 4.88
CA PHE A 90 -15.94 8.85 4.50
C PHE A 90 -16.76 7.61 4.13
N PRO A 91 -16.22 6.71 3.27
CA PRO A 91 -16.87 5.44 2.97
C PRO A 91 -17.15 4.63 4.25
N GLU A 92 -18.29 3.95 4.30
CA GLU A 92 -18.60 3.05 5.41
C GLU A 92 -17.64 1.85 5.40
N VAL A 93 -17.20 1.46 6.60
CA VAL A 93 -16.33 0.29 6.80
C VAL A 93 -17.03 -0.65 7.77
N TYR A 94 -17.18 -1.90 7.36
CA TYR A 94 -17.79 -2.96 8.17
C TYR A 94 -17.05 -4.27 7.98
N GLN A 95 -17.17 -5.15 8.96
CA GLN A 95 -16.58 -6.48 8.90
C GLN A 95 -17.44 -7.38 8.02
N LEU A 96 -16.80 -8.15 7.13
CA LEU A 96 -17.47 -9.13 6.30
C LEU A 96 -17.34 -10.53 6.88
N ARG A 97 -18.34 -11.37 6.59
CA ARG A 97 -18.23 -12.82 6.72
C ARG A 97 -17.52 -13.37 5.49
N GLU A 98 -16.86 -14.52 5.67
CA GLU A 98 -16.02 -15.12 4.63
C GLU A 98 -16.79 -15.43 3.34
N GLU A 99 -18.05 -15.85 3.44
CA GLU A 99 -18.89 -16.16 2.28
C GLU A 99 -19.21 -14.95 1.38
N ASN A 100 -19.03 -13.72 1.90
CA ASN A 100 -19.39 -12.47 1.25
C ASN A 100 -18.18 -11.70 0.68
N ILE A 101 -16.94 -12.17 0.86
CA ILE A 101 -15.73 -11.42 0.50
C ILE A 101 -15.61 -11.13 -1.02
N PHE A 102 -16.27 -11.91 -1.86
CA PHE A 102 -16.29 -11.76 -3.32
C PHE A 102 -17.55 -11.06 -3.84
N ASP A 103 -18.43 -10.58 -2.96
CA ASP A 103 -19.53 -9.67 -3.32
C ASP A 103 -19.01 -8.23 -3.39
N CYS A 104 -18.14 -7.97 -4.37
CA CYS A 104 -17.50 -6.67 -4.57
C CYS A 104 -16.99 -6.50 -6.01
N ASP A 105 -16.65 -5.27 -6.39
CA ASP A 105 -15.98 -4.98 -7.67
C ASP A 105 -14.45 -5.15 -7.59
N MET A 106 -13.89 -5.09 -6.39
CA MET A 106 -12.45 -5.22 -6.15
C MET A 106 -12.17 -5.89 -4.81
N PHE A 107 -11.53 -7.05 -4.87
CA PHE A 107 -10.98 -7.75 -3.70
C PHE A 107 -9.51 -7.38 -3.53
N VAL A 108 -9.10 -6.97 -2.32
CA VAL A 108 -7.73 -6.50 -2.04
C VAL A 108 -7.04 -7.43 -1.03
N PHE A 109 -6.04 -8.16 -1.50
CA PHE A 109 -5.25 -9.10 -0.69
C PHE A 109 -4.05 -8.41 -0.03
N CYS A 110 -4.14 -8.21 1.29
CA CYS A 110 -3.10 -7.62 2.14
C CYS A 110 -2.54 -8.60 3.20
N ALA A 111 -2.99 -9.86 3.19
CA ALA A 111 -2.61 -10.83 4.22
C ALA A 111 -1.16 -11.30 4.04
N THR A 112 -0.46 -11.54 5.15
CA THR A 112 0.89 -12.12 5.15
C THR A 112 1.09 -13.03 6.35
N VAL A 113 1.81 -14.15 6.18
CA VAL A 113 2.21 -15.04 7.29
C VAL A 113 3.15 -14.36 8.28
N GLY A 114 3.81 -13.27 7.86
CA GLY A 114 4.70 -12.47 8.68
C GLY A 114 5.37 -11.38 7.86
N VAL A 115 5.83 -10.33 8.56
CA VAL A 115 6.70 -9.32 7.97
C VAL A 115 8.09 -9.52 8.57
N PRO A 116 9.14 -9.67 7.73
CA PRO A 116 10.50 -9.90 8.20
C PRO A 116 10.94 -8.86 9.24
N SER A 117 11.70 -9.33 10.22
CA SER A 117 12.30 -8.46 11.23
C SER A 117 13.31 -7.49 10.59
N LEU A 118 13.71 -6.45 11.33
CA LEU A 118 14.75 -5.54 10.88
C LEU A 118 16.06 -6.35 10.70
N GLY A 119 16.54 -6.51 9.46
CA GLY A 119 17.81 -7.18 9.15
C GLY A 119 17.72 -8.47 8.31
N GLU A 120 16.51 -9.00 8.08
CA GLU A 120 16.31 -10.31 7.40
C GLU A 120 15.85 -10.19 5.93
N GLU A 121 16.24 -9.15 5.19
CA GLU A 121 15.79 -8.96 3.79
C GLU A 121 16.73 -9.65 2.77
N GLN A 122 16.84 -10.98 2.84
CA GLN A 122 17.60 -11.80 1.87
C GLN A 122 16.67 -12.56 0.91
N GLU A 123 17.21 -13.06 -0.21
CA GLU A 123 16.45 -13.81 -1.24
C GLU A 123 15.68 -15.01 -0.64
N ASP A 124 16.29 -15.71 0.32
CA ASP A 124 15.66 -16.79 1.09
C ASP A 124 14.40 -16.37 1.83
N VAL A 125 14.35 -15.12 2.32
CA VAL A 125 13.19 -14.60 3.06
C VAL A 125 12.06 -14.27 2.11
N ARG A 126 12.35 -13.73 0.92
CA ARG A 126 11.35 -13.53 -0.13
C ARG A 126 10.71 -14.86 -0.55
N MET A 127 11.50 -15.92 -0.68
CA MET A 127 10.98 -17.26 -1.01
C MET A 127 10.18 -17.87 0.14
N LYS A 128 10.62 -17.75 1.40
CA LYS A 128 9.81 -18.16 2.56
C LYS A 128 8.48 -17.42 2.65
N GLN A 129 8.48 -16.11 2.39
CA GLN A 129 7.24 -15.32 2.32
C GLN A 129 6.34 -15.82 1.19
N PHE A 130 6.91 -16.11 0.01
CA PHE A 130 6.16 -16.68 -1.09
C PHE A 130 5.51 -18.02 -0.69
N GLU A 131 6.25 -18.95 -0.09
CA GLU A 131 5.72 -20.25 0.34
C GLU A 131 4.55 -20.12 1.32
N GLY A 132 4.66 -19.19 2.29
CA GLY A 132 3.58 -18.93 3.23
C GLY A 132 2.37 -18.23 2.60
N ASN A 133 2.61 -17.14 1.89
CA ASN A 133 1.56 -16.30 1.33
C ASN A 133 0.86 -16.95 0.13
N SER A 134 1.58 -17.77 -0.64
CA SER A 134 1.02 -18.52 -1.78
C SER A 134 -0.04 -19.53 -1.32
N LYS A 135 0.15 -20.19 -0.18
CA LYS A 135 -0.86 -21.11 0.40
C LYS A 135 -2.15 -20.38 0.74
N ILE A 136 -2.03 -19.23 1.39
CA ILE A 136 -3.18 -18.40 1.78
C ILE A 136 -3.89 -17.88 0.52
N ILE A 137 -3.18 -17.19 -0.37
CA ILE A 137 -3.79 -16.56 -1.53
C ILE A 137 -4.38 -17.58 -2.53
N SER A 138 -3.79 -18.77 -2.61
CA SER A 138 -4.31 -19.89 -3.42
C SER A 138 -5.69 -20.34 -2.95
N ASP A 139 -5.96 -20.26 -1.65
CA ASP A 139 -7.26 -20.56 -1.10
C ASP A 139 -8.31 -19.53 -1.51
N TYR A 140 -7.96 -18.24 -1.43
CA TYR A 140 -8.79 -17.16 -1.96
C TYR A 140 -8.99 -17.27 -3.48
N ALA A 141 -7.99 -17.72 -4.24
CA ALA A 141 -8.12 -17.95 -5.68
C ALA A 141 -9.13 -19.05 -6.01
N ARG A 142 -9.15 -20.16 -5.25
CA ARG A 142 -10.16 -21.22 -5.38
C ARG A 142 -11.55 -20.71 -5.00
N LYS A 143 -11.67 -19.97 -3.91
CA LYS A 143 -12.95 -19.35 -3.50
C LYS A 143 -13.47 -18.35 -4.54
N ALA A 144 -12.57 -17.55 -5.14
CA ALA A 144 -12.94 -16.63 -6.22
C ALA A 144 -13.49 -17.40 -7.44
N ARG A 145 -12.86 -18.52 -7.79
CA ARG A 145 -13.33 -19.44 -8.84
C ARG A 145 -14.70 -20.03 -8.51
N GLU A 146 -14.89 -20.58 -7.32
CA GLU A 146 -16.17 -21.16 -6.85
C GLU A 146 -17.30 -20.13 -6.89
N LYS A 147 -17.01 -18.88 -6.53
CA LYS A 147 -17.96 -17.76 -6.57
C LYS A 147 -18.09 -17.10 -7.95
N SER A 148 -17.36 -17.58 -8.96
CA SER A 148 -17.33 -16.98 -10.31
C SER A 148 -17.05 -15.47 -10.29
N PHE A 149 -16.13 -15.04 -9.41
CA PHE A 149 -15.84 -13.62 -9.15
C PHE A 149 -15.53 -12.83 -10.43
N LYS A 150 -16.23 -11.70 -10.62
CA LYS A 150 -16.13 -10.86 -11.82
C LYS A 150 -15.33 -9.58 -11.63
N GLY A 151 -15.01 -9.23 -10.39
CA GLY A 151 -14.23 -8.04 -10.06
C GLY A 151 -12.72 -8.19 -10.29
N ILE A 152 -11.97 -7.21 -9.78
CA ILE A 152 -10.51 -7.18 -9.79
C ILE A 152 -9.96 -7.85 -8.52
N PHE A 153 -9.06 -8.80 -8.71
CA PHE A 153 -8.26 -9.42 -7.64
C PHE A 153 -6.94 -8.66 -7.51
N ALA A 154 -6.93 -7.68 -6.59
CA ALA A 154 -5.79 -6.81 -6.30
C ALA A 154 -4.89 -7.43 -5.23
N ILE A 155 -3.59 -7.47 -5.47
CA ILE A 155 -2.60 -8.08 -4.57
C ILE A 155 -1.60 -7.01 -4.14
N ILE A 156 -1.46 -6.81 -2.85
CA ILE A 156 -0.49 -5.88 -2.25
C ILE A 156 0.65 -6.62 -1.55
N SER A 157 0.35 -7.79 -0.97
CA SER A 157 1.32 -8.60 -0.24
C SER A 157 2.52 -9.01 -1.09
N ASP A 158 3.68 -9.11 -0.44
CA ASP A 158 4.92 -9.58 -1.06
C ASP A 158 5.05 -11.11 -1.04
N PRO A 159 5.75 -11.71 -2.02
CA PRO A 159 6.25 -11.09 -3.25
C PRO A 159 5.15 -10.98 -4.32
N VAL A 160 4.75 -9.75 -4.61
CA VAL A 160 3.49 -9.43 -5.30
C VAL A 160 3.37 -10.05 -6.69
N ASP A 161 4.42 -10.01 -7.50
CA ASP A 161 4.41 -10.47 -8.89
C ASP A 161 4.24 -11.99 -8.96
N LEU A 162 4.87 -12.71 -8.03
CA LEU A 162 4.78 -14.17 -7.92
C LEU A 162 3.42 -14.61 -7.37
N LEU A 163 2.85 -13.85 -6.43
CA LEU A 163 1.52 -14.12 -5.91
C LEU A 163 0.45 -13.91 -6.99
N CYS A 164 0.63 -12.95 -7.91
CA CYS A 164 -0.23 -12.82 -9.09
C CYS A 164 -0.20 -14.09 -9.95
N LYS A 165 0.99 -14.61 -10.24
CA LYS A 165 1.17 -15.87 -10.97
C LYS A 165 0.52 -17.04 -10.23
N ALA A 166 0.72 -17.15 -8.92
CA ALA A 166 0.10 -18.20 -8.10
C ALA A 166 -1.44 -18.17 -8.15
N VAL A 167 -2.05 -16.97 -8.07
CA VAL A 167 -3.51 -16.80 -8.20
C VAL A 167 -4.00 -17.26 -9.57
N PHE A 168 -3.31 -16.85 -10.65
CA PHE A 168 -3.69 -17.24 -12.00
C PHE A 168 -3.61 -18.76 -12.18
N LEU A 169 -2.50 -19.38 -11.77
CA LEU A 169 -2.28 -20.82 -11.92
C LEU A 169 -3.27 -21.63 -11.08
N THR A 170 -3.43 -21.30 -9.79
CA THR A 170 -4.30 -22.07 -8.90
C THR A 170 -5.78 -21.87 -9.23
N GLY A 171 -6.20 -20.64 -9.55
CA GLY A 171 -7.60 -20.36 -9.86
C GLY A 171 -8.08 -21.01 -11.16
N ASN A 172 -7.18 -21.24 -12.12
CA ASN A 172 -7.52 -21.79 -13.44
C ASN A 172 -7.29 -23.30 -13.60
N LYS A 173 -6.98 -23.99 -12.51
CA LYS A 173 -6.91 -25.45 -12.45
C LYS A 173 -8.16 -26.06 -11.82
N ASP A 174 -8.55 -27.24 -12.28
CA ASP A 174 -9.62 -28.03 -11.70
C ASP A 174 -9.15 -28.88 -10.49
N ALA A 175 -10.03 -29.74 -9.97
CA ALA A 175 -9.72 -30.61 -8.83
C ALA A 175 -8.66 -31.69 -9.14
N SER A 176 -8.43 -32.01 -10.41
CA SER A 176 -7.38 -32.93 -10.85
C SER A 176 -6.04 -32.22 -11.08
N GLY A 177 -6.04 -30.88 -11.07
CA GLY A 177 -4.86 -30.04 -11.28
C GLY A 177 -4.64 -29.63 -12.74
N GLU A 178 -5.56 -29.97 -13.63
CA GLU A 178 -5.53 -29.64 -15.06
C GLU A 178 -6.12 -28.27 -15.34
N PHE A 179 -5.61 -27.57 -16.36
CA PHE A 179 -6.11 -26.25 -16.72
C PHE A 179 -7.45 -26.34 -17.45
N ASP A 180 -8.46 -25.69 -16.88
CA ASP A 180 -9.79 -25.54 -17.51
C ASP A 180 -10.21 -24.07 -17.67
N PHE A 181 -9.39 -23.14 -17.18
CA PHE A 181 -9.55 -21.69 -17.31
C PHE A 181 -10.91 -21.14 -16.82
N LYS A 182 -11.55 -21.83 -15.87
CA LYS A 182 -12.81 -21.37 -15.25
C LYS A 182 -12.60 -20.44 -14.05
N GLY A 183 -11.36 -20.05 -13.77
CA GLY A 183 -11.01 -19.13 -12.70
C GLY A 183 -11.04 -17.67 -13.13
N LEU A 184 -10.11 -16.91 -12.57
CA LEU A 184 -9.92 -15.50 -12.90
C LEU A 184 -9.17 -15.37 -14.22
N ALA A 185 -9.68 -14.53 -15.11
CA ALA A 185 -8.93 -14.11 -16.29
C ALA A 185 -7.68 -13.33 -15.87
N ALA A 186 -6.63 -13.36 -16.69
CA ALA A 186 -5.37 -12.71 -16.38
C ALA A 186 -5.52 -11.18 -16.14
N ASP A 187 -6.42 -10.53 -16.87
CA ASP A 187 -6.73 -9.10 -16.73
C ASP A 187 -7.46 -8.72 -15.43
N GLN A 188 -8.08 -9.71 -14.75
CA GLN A 188 -8.69 -9.50 -13.44
C GLN A 188 -7.65 -9.47 -12.32
N ILE A 189 -6.43 -9.97 -12.54
CA ILE A 189 -5.40 -10.10 -11.51
C ILE A 189 -4.39 -8.96 -11.64
N ARG A 190 -4.13 -8.25 -10.54
CA ARG A 190 -3.22 -7.10 -10.53
C ARG A 190 -2.36 -7.06 -9.28
N GLY A 191 -1.07 -6.81 -9.45
CA GLY A 191 -0.11 -6.66 -8.37
C GLY A 191 0.29 -5.21 -8.12
N TYR A 192 0.22 -4.72 -6.89
CA TYR A 192 0.44 -3.31 -6.57
C TYR A 192 1.81 -3.02 -5.93
N GLY A 193 2.89 -3.64 -6.39
CA GLY A 193 4.25 -3.35 -5.86
C GLY A 193 5.02 -2.25 -6.59
N LEU A 194 4.74 -2.00 -7.87
CA LEU A 194 5.55 -1.06 -8.66
C LEU A 194 5.30 0.41 -8.28
N GLY A 195 4.09 0.75 -7.82
CA GLY A 195 3.72 2.12 -7.44
C GLY A 195 4.62 2.73 -6.36
N VAL A 196 4.94 1.97 -5.30
CA VAL A 196 5.88 2.45 -4.27
C VAL A 196 7.31 2.58 -4.80
N MET A 197 7.74 1.75 -5.75
CA MET A 197 9.06 1.88 -6.38
C MET A 197 9.12 3.16 -7.23
N HIS A 198 8.07 3.44 -8.02
CA HIS A 198 7.98 4.69 -8.75
C HIS A 198 7.98 5.90 -7.81
N ALA A 199 7.20 5.88 -6.72
CA ALA A 199 7.16 6.99 -5.76
C ALA A 199 8.52 7.26 -5.08
N ARG A 200 9.27 6.21 -4.76
CA ARG A 200 10.65 6.32 -4.25
C ARG A 200 11.60 6.92 -5.30
N ALA A 201 11.50 6.50 -6.54
CA ALA A 201 12.27 7.09 -7.63
C ALA A 201 11.94 8.59 -7.78
N VAL A 202 10.66 8.99 -7.70
CA VAL A 202 10.27 10.42 -7.69
C VAL A 202 10.86 11.18 -6.50
N TYR A 203 10.96 10.56 -5.33
CA TYR A 203 11.59 11.19 -4.17
C TYR A 203 13.09 11.43 -4.40
N TYR A 204 13.84 10.39 -4.77
CA TYR A 204 15.29 10.50 -4.99
C TYR A 204 15.64 11.37 -6.18
N SER A 205 14.81 11.36 -7.23
CA SER A 205 15.06 12.14 -8.43
C SER A 205 15.08 13.64 -8.16
N LYS A 206 14.37 14.11 -7.12
CA LYS A 206 14.35 15.52 -6.68
C LYS A 206 15.62 15.93 -5.94
N GLN A 207 16.42 14.97 -5.49
CA GLN A 207 17.67 15.24 -4.76
C GLN A 207 18.86 15.47 -5.71
N ASN A 208 18.71 15.17 -6.99
CA ASN A 208 19.73 15.39 -8.02
C ASN A 208 19.12 16.13 -9.21
N THR A 209 19.72 17.27 -9.58
CA THR A 209 19.29 18.14 -10.69
C THR A 209 19.28 17.42 -12.03
N GLU A 210 20.16 16.45 -12.25
CA GLU A 210 20.25 15.67 -13.50
C GLU A 210 19.08 14.68 -13.68
N THR A 211 18.41 14.34 -12.58
CA THR A 211 17.24 13.43 -12.57
C THR A 211 15.92 14.14 -12.24
N ALA A 212 15.93 15.47 -12.05
CA ALA A 212 14.76 16.23 -11.58
C ALA A 212 13.51 16.06 -12.46
N GLU A 213 13.70 15.78 -13.76
CA GLU A 213 12.64 15.57 -14.74
C GLU A 213 11.98 14.17 -14.68
N TYR A 214 12.49 13.24 -13.88
CA TYR A 214 12.00 11.86 -13.82
C TYR A 214 10.48 11.75 -13.60
N ASN A 215 9.89 12.59 -12.75
CA ASN A 215 8.45 12.55 -12.48
C ASN A 215 7.59 12.81 -13.74
N ARG A 216 8.14 13.53 -14.73
CA ARG A 216 7.47 13.80 -16.01
C ARG A 216 7.92 12.81 -17.09
N GLU A 217 9.23 12.65 -17.23
CA GLU A 217 9.84 11.99 -18.38
C GLU A 217 10.28 10.56 -18.12
N GLY A 218 10.52 10.19 -16.87
CA GLY A 218 11.01 8.88 -16.49
C GLY A 218 9.90 7.85 -16.35
N ARG A 219 10.30 6.58 -16.22
CA ARG A 219 9.38 5.43 -16.08
C ARG A 219 9.97 4.33 -15.20
N ALA A 220 9.07 3.58 -14.57
CA ALA A 220 9.39 2.38 -13.82
C ALA A 220 8.85 1.14 -14.53
N PHE A 221 9.65 0.06 -14.56
CA PHE A 221 9.30 -1.22 -15.17
C PHE A 221 9.81 -2.38 -14.30
N GLY A 222 9.22 -3.56 -14.49
CA GLY A 222 9.69 -4.79 -13.87
C GLY A 222 9.01 -5.11 -12.54
N PRO A 223 9.55 -6.11 -11.83
CA PRO A 223 8.98 -6.59 -10.57
C PRO A 223 9.23 -5.62 -9.41
N HIS A 224 8.52 -5.86 -8.30
CA HIS A 224 8.85 -5.25 -7.02
C HIS A 224 10.15 -5.87 -6.46
N GLY A 225 11.27 -5.14 -6.56
CA GLY A 225 12.56 -5.53 -6.00
C GLY A 225 13.63 -5.87 -7.06
N ARG A 226 14.27 -7.05 -6.94
CA ARG A 226 15.31 -7.50 -7.88
C ARG A 226 14.75 -7.57 -9.30
N GLY A 227 15.44 -6.94 -10.25
CA GLY A 227 14.99 -6.81 -11.64
C GLY A 227 14.20 -5.53 -11.93
N LEU A 228 13.96 -4.66 -10.94
CA LEU A 228 13.40 -3.32 -11.18
C LEU A 228 14.26 -2.52 -12.16
N VAL A 229 13.61 -1.81 -13.08
CA VAL A 229 14.26 -0.86 -13.99
C VAL A 229 13.60 0.51 -13.83
N ILE A 230 14.40 1.51 -13.45
CA ILE A 230 13.98 2.92 -13.42
C ILE A 230 14.72 3.65 -14.55
N ALA A 231 13.98 4.11 -15.56
CA ALA A 231 14.50 4.97 -16.62
C ALA A 231 14.43 6.44 -16.18
N ASN A 232 15.57 7.13 -16.12
CA ASN A 232 15.67 8.53 -15.66
C ASN A 232 14.80 9.48 -16.51
N SER A 233 14.85 9.33 -17.84
CA SER A 233 14.04 10.06 -18.82
C SER A 233 13.88 9.20 -20.07
N LEU A 234 12.68 9.18 -20.65
CA LEU A 234 12.44 8.57 -21.97
C LEU A 234 12.83 9.50 -23.12
N LYS A 235 13.01 10.80 -22.88
CA LYS A 235 13.43 11.76 -23.91
C LYS A 235 14.94 11.87 -24.00
N LYS A 236 15.61 11.91 -22.85
CA LYS A 236 17.07 11.98 -22.70
C LYS A 236 17.53 10.88 -21.77
N TYR A 237 17.40 9.64 -22.25
CA TYR A 237 17.81 8.46 -21.50
C TYR A 237 19.31 8.51 -21.24
N ASP A 238 19.68 8.32 -19.98
CA ASP A 238 21.05 8.16 -19.53
C ASP A 238 21.13 6.91 -18.67
N GLU A 239 22.00 5.99 -19.07
CA GLU A 239 22.15 4.68 -18.45
C GLU A 239 22.65 4.81 -17.00
N SER A 240 23.69 5.62 -16.78
CA SER A 240 24.32 5.80 -15.47
C SER A 240 23.34 6.42 -14.48
N LEU A 241 22.60 7.44 -14.91
CA LEU A 241 21.57 8.08 -14.08
C LEU A 241 20.41 7.11 -13.77
N SER A 242 20.01 6.29 -14.74
CA SER A 242 18.96 5.28 -14.57
C SER A 242 19.37 4.19 -13.58
N GLU A 243 20.61 3.70 -13.66
CA GLU A 243 21.15 2.72 -12.72
C GLU A 243 21.30 3.27 -11.30
N MET A 244 21.79 4.51 -11.18
CA MET A 244 21.88 5.23 -9.91
C MET A 244 20.51 5.37 -9.26
N LEU A 245 19.50 5.84 -10.01
CA LEU A 245 18.15 6.04 -9.49
C LEU A 245 17.46 4.71 -9.15
N THR A 246 17.70 3.66 -9.95
CA THR A 246 17.25 2.30 -9.66
C THR A 246 17.84 1.80 -8.34
N ALA A 247 19.15 1.95 -8.13
CA ALA A 247 19.84 1.50 -6.92
C ALA A 247 19.34 2.23 -5.66
N GLN A 248 19.14 3.55 -5.74
CA GLN A 248 18.55 4.34 -4.64
C GLN A 248 17.12 3.87 -4.32
N THR A 249 16.32 3.63 -5.36
CA THR A 249 14.93 3.19 -5.23
C THR A 249 14.80 1.83 -4.53
N VAL A 250 15.66 0.86 -4.89
CA VAL A 250 15.69 -0.46 -4.25
C VAL A 250 16.13 -0.36 -2.78
N LYS A 251 17.12 0.48 -2.48
CA LYS A 251 17.66 0.65 -1.12
C LYS A 251 16.80 1.53 -0.21
N ALA A 252 15.81 2.26 -0.73
CA ALA A 252 14.98 3.19 0.02
C ALA A 252 14.34 2.60 1.29
N ASN A 253 13.91 1.34 1.22
CA ASN A 253 13.33 0.63 2.36
C ASN A 253 14.33 0.48 3.52
N LEU A 254 15.59 0.19 3.18
CA LEU A 254 16.66 0.03 4.17
C LEU A 254 16.96 1.37 4.87
N GLU A 255 16.91 2.49 4.15
CA GLU A 255 17.10 3.82 4.74
C GLU A 255 16.01 4.17 5.77
N VAL A 256 14.75 3.84 5.49
CA VAL A 256 13.66 4.02 6.47
C VAL A 256 13.84 3.08 7.68
N ARG A 257 14.28 1.83 7.45
CA ARG A 257 14.54 0.88 8.53
C ARG A 257 15.66 1.34 9.46
N LYS A 258 16.69 2.03 8.94
CA LYS A 258 17.78 2.62 9.75
C LYS A 258 17.28 3.67 10.75
N THR A 259 16.14 4.31 10.50
CA THR A 259 15.53 5.24 11.46
C THR A 259 14.74 4.53 12.57
N GLY A 260 14.72 3.20 12.58
CA GLY A 260 13.99 2.38 13.56
C GLY A 260 12.51 2.15 13.22
N PHE A 261 12.04 2.57 12.05
CA PHE A 261 10.64 2.45 11.65
C PHE A 261 10.45 1.45 10.50
N LYS A 262 9.31 0.74 10.49
CA LYS A 262 8.90 -0.07 9.34
C LYS A 262 8.37 0.85 8.22
N PRO A 263 8.66 0.57 6.94
CA PRO A 263 8.29 1.45 5.83
C PRO A 263 6.83 1.24 5.38
N TYR A 264 5.83 1.47 6.25
CA TYR A 264 4.43 1.16 5.94
C TYR A 264 3.66 2.32 5.28
N ILE A 265 4.02 3.58 5.54
CA ILE A 265 3.28 4.74 5.02
C ILE A 265 3.35 4.82 3.49
N ALA A 266 4.56 4.72 2.94
CA ALA A 266 4.76 4.85 1.49
C ALA A 266 4.05 3.73 0.70
N PRO A 267 4.13 2.43 1.07
CA PRO A 267 3.29 1.39 0.48
C PRO A 267 1.79 1.60 0.69
N ALA A 268 1.34 2.00 1.89
CA ALA A 268 -0.09 2.24 2.14
C ALA A 268 -0.68 3.26 1.15
N LEU A 269 0.06 4.34 0.84
CA LEU A 269 -0.36 5.35 -0.12
C LEU A 269 -0.12 4.93 -1.58
N SER A 270 1.11 4.51 -1.89
CA SER A 270 1.60 4.35 -3.26
C SER A 270 1.36 2.96 -3.85
N SER A 271 0.82 2.04 -3.05
CA SER A 271 0.41 0.69 -3.44
C SER A 271 -1.04 0.44 -3.05
N GLY A 272 -1.37 0.64 -1.77
CA GLY A 272 -2.67 0.25 -1.19
C GLY A 272 -3.77 1.30 -1.20
N SER A 273 -3.57 2.45 -1.86
CA SER A 273 -4.58 3.50 -1.92
C SER A 273 -4.67 4.14 -3.31
N TYR A 274 -3.73 5.00 -3.68
CA TYR A 274 -3.82 5.76 -4.93
C TYR A 274 -3.91 4.87 -6.18
N PRO A 275 -3.13 3.77 -6.33
CA PRO A 275 -3.25 2.90 -7.49
C PRO A 275 -4.58 2.13 -7.56
N LEU A 276 -5.17 1.75 -6.42
CA LEU A 276 -6.47 1.09 -6.38
C LEU A 276 -7.57 2.04 -6.87
N ILE A 277 -7.58 3.28 -6.35
CA ILE A 277 -8.49 4.34 -6.80
C ILE A 277 -8.30 4.63 -8.28
N ALA A 278 -7.04 4.70 -8.74
CA ALA A 278 -6.71 4.92 -10.14
C ALA A 278 -7.23 3.78 -11.02
N THR A 279 -7.12 2.53 -10.57
CA THR A 279 -7.67 1.35 -11.28
C THR A 279 -9.18 1.46 -11.43
N MET A 280 -9.90 1.72 -10.33
CA MET A 280 -11.36 1.89 -10.33
C MET A 280 -11.81 3.08 -11.19
N SER A 281 -10.98 4.12 -11.29
CA SER A 281 -11.28 5.34 -12.07
C SER A 281 -10.76 5.29 -13.52
N GLY A 282 -10.15 4.20 -13.96
CA GLY A 282 -9.50 4.09 -15.28
C GLY A 282 -8.35 5.08 -15.53
N LYS A 283 -7.68 5.52 -14.47
CA LYS A 283 -6.53 6.44 -14.51
C LYS A 283 -5.21 5.68 -14.60
N TRP A 284 -4.23 6.32 -15.24
CA TRP A 284 -2.86 5.81 -15.35
C TRP A 284 -2.21 5.68 -13.96
N HIS A 285 -1.62 4.52 -13.70
CA HIS A 285 -0.90 4.21 -12.48
C HIS A 285 0.16 3.12 -12.76
N TYR A 286 0.93 2.75 -11.74
CA TYR A 286 1.90 1.66 -11.84
C TYR A 286 1.42 0.45 -11.05
N SER A 287 1.29 -0.68 -11.74
CA SER A 287 0.95 -1.99 -11.18
C SER A 287 1.50 -3.08 -12.10
N ALA A 288 1.61 -4.29 -11.57
CA ALA A 288 1.91 -5.50 -12.30
C ALA A 288 0.64 -6.04 -12.95
N THR A 289 0.73 -6.33 -14.24
CA THR A 289 -0.34 -6.85 -15.08
C THR A 289 0.20 -8.00 -15.92
N PHE A 290 -0.68 -8.84 -16.47
CA PHE A 290 -0.25 -9.93 -17.32
C PHE A 290 0.28 -9.42 -18.67
N MET A 291 1.53 -9.77 -18.97
CA MET A 291 2.21 -9.46 -20.22
C MET A 291 2.79 -10.77 -20.75
N GLY A 292 2.17 -11.37 -21.77
CA GLY A 292 2.77 -12.48 -22.53
C GLY A 292 3.20 -13.72 -21.73
N GLY A 293 2.58 -13.99 -20.57
CA GLY A 293 2.94 -15.12 -19.70
C GLY A 293 3.50 -14.71 -18.33
N VAL A 294 3.82 -13.43 -18.13
CA VAL A 294 4.45 -12.93 -16.90
C VAL A 294 3.62 -11.78 -16.31
N PHE A 295 3.45 -11.76 -15.00
CA PHE A 295 2.92 -10.58 -14.31
C PHE A 295 4.06 -9.61 -14.06
N MET A 296 4.12 -8.52 -14.81
CA MET A 296 5.22 -7.55 -14.76
C MET A 296 4.68 -6.13 -14.56
N GLY A 297 5.38 -5.36 -13.75
CA GLY A 297 5.08 -3.95 -13.51
C GLY A 297 5.35 -3.07 -14.73
N ALA A 298 4.36 -2.25 -15.09
CA ALA A 298 4.53 -1.11 -15.98
C ALA A 298 3.44 -0.07 -15.70
N LYS A 299 3.54 1.09 -16.36
CA LYS A 299 2.48 2.10 -16.32
C LYS A 299 1.28 1.62 -17.15
N ASN A 300 0.12 1.52 -16.51
CA ASN A 300 -1.09 0.99 -17.13
C ASN A 300 -2.36 1.68 -16.59
N ARG A 301 -3.49 1.42 -17.23
CA ARG A 301 -4.84 1.75 -16.75
C ARG A 301 -5.83 0.64 -17.08
N LEU A 302 -6.90 0.54 -16.31
CA LEU A 302 -8.01 -0.37 -16.58
C LEU A 302 -9.13 0.41 -17.29
N ILE A 303 -9.49 0.02 -18.50
CA ILE A 303 -10.60 0.59 -19.26
C ILE A 303 -11.65 -0.49 -19.55
N LYS A 304 -12.79 -0.11 -20.13
CA LYS A 304 -13.89 -1.05 -20.42
C LYS A 304 -13.47 -2.26 -21.28
N SER A 305 -12.46 -2.09 -22.14
CA SER A 305 -11.94 -3.15 -23.00
C SER A 305 -10.80 -3.98 -22.37
N GLY A 306 -10.46 -3.75 -21.10
CA GLY A 306 -9.38 -4.47 -20.39
C GLY A 306 -8.20 -3.58 -20.02
N THR A 307 -7.03 -4.20 -19.86
CA THR A 307 -5.79 -3.50 -19.48
C THR A 307 -5.18 -2.75 -20.66
N GLU A 308 -4.92 -1.46 -20.50
CA GLU A 308 -4.10 -0.69 -21.41
C GLU A 308 -2.73 -0.39 -20.77
N ILE A 309 -1.67 -0.86 -21.42
CA ILE A 309 -0.27 -0.57 -21.04
C ILE A 309 0.22 0.61 -21.88
N GLU A 310 0.99 1.51 -21.27
CA GLU A 310 1.54 2.68 -21.96
C GLU A 310 2.46 2.24 -23.10
N ARG A 311 2.17 2.72 -24.32
CA ARG A 311 3.00 2.43 -25.51
C ARG A 311 4.07 3.51 -25.64
N LEU A 312 5.32 3.09 -25.72
CA LEU A 312 6.48 3.98 -25.68
C LEU A 312 7.46 3.61 -26.77
N ASN A 313 8.12 4.62 -27.35
CA ASN A 313 9.33 4.42 -28.15
C ASN A 313 10.52 4.41 -27.18
N LEU A 314 11.08 3.23 -26.92
CA LEU A 314 12.12 3.03 -25.92
C LEU A 314 13.49 2.88 -26.61
N PRO A 315 14.57 3.45 -26.03
CA PRO A 315 15.93 3.15 -26.49
C PRO A 315 16.24 1.65 -26.41
N ASP A 316 16.97 1.11 -27.40
CA ASP A 316 17.28 -0.33 -27.48
C ASP A 316 17.94 -0.87 -26.20
N ILE A 317 18.86 -0.10 -25.61
CA ILE A 317 19.53 -0.48 -24.35
C ILE A 317 18.50 -0.68 -23.23
N LEU A 318 17.54 0.23 -23.10
CA LEU A 318 16.48 0.12 -22.10
C LEU A 318 15.55 -1.07 -22.39
N VAL A 319 15.22 -1.31 -23.66
CA VAL A 319 14.44 -2.48 -24.08
C VAL A 319 15.11 -3.78 -23.65
N GLU A 320 16.41 -3.93 -23.87
CA GLU A 320 17.14 -5.15 -23.48
C GLU A 320 17.16 -5.35 -21.95
N LYS A 321 17.28 -4.29 -21.15
CA LYS A 321 17.18 -4.39 -19.68
C LYS A 321 15.79 -4.84 -19.23
N ILE A 322 14.74 -4.28 -19.83
CA ILE A 322 13.35 -4.66 -19.53
C ILE A 322 13.11 -6.13 -19.94
N LYS A 323 13.59 -6.56 -21.11
CA LYS A 323 13.50 -7.96 -21.57
C LYS A 323 14.22 -8.91 -20.63
N LYS A 324 15.42 -8.56 -20.17
CA LYS A 324 16.16 -9.38 -19.19
C LYS A 324 15.36 -9.53 -17.89
N SER A 325 14.83 -8.44 -17.35
CA SER A 325 13.96 -8.44 -16.18
C SER A 325 12.72 -9.32 -16.37
N TYR A 326 12.08 -9.21 -17.54
CA TYR A 326 10.94 -10.04 -17.92
C TYR A 326 11.26 -11.54 -17.94
N GLN A 327 12.39 -11.91 -18.57
CA GLN A 327 12.84 -13.30 -18.66
C GLN A 327 13.17 -13.89 -17.29
N GLU A 328 13.91 -13.13 -16.46
CA GLU A 328 14.21 -13.53 -15.09
C GLU A 328 12.93 -13.78 -14.29
N LEU A 329 11.94 -12.90 -14.40
CA LEU A 329 10.65 -13.05 -13.71
C LEU A 329 9.83 -14.23 -14.25
N GLY A 330 9.87 -14.48 -15.55
CA GLY A 330 9.20 -15.63 -16.19
C GLY A 330 9.76 -16.99 -15.76
N ASN A 331 11.07 -17.06 -15.52
CA ASN A 331 11.76 -18.26 -15.05
C ASN A 331 11.50 -18.59 -13.58
N ILE A 332 10.88 -17.67 -12.82
CA ILE A 332 10.50 -17.92 -11.43
C ILE A 332 9.11 -18.58 -11.44
N LEU A 333 9.08 -19.85 -11.00
CA LEU A 333 7.95 -20.81 -10.93
C LEU A 333 7.65 -21.59 -12.20
#